data_AF-A0A956GSR4-F1
#
_entry.id   AF-A0A956GSR4-F1
#
_cell.length_a   1.000
_cell.length_b   1.000
_cell.length_c   1.000
_cell.angle_alpha   90.00
_cell.angle_beta   90.00
_cell.angle_gamma   90.00
#
_symmetry.space_group_name_H-M   'P 1'
#
loop_
_entity.id
_entity.type
_entity.pdbx_description
1 polymer ?
#
loop_
_entity_poly.entity_id
_entity_poly.type
_entity_poly.pdbx_seq_one_letter_code
_entity_poly.pdbx_strand_id
1 'polypeptide(L)' 'AEAAIVGAPVGEATADAAAAALAAELTPITDVRSTAPYRLATVQQVVRRFVLEASSPSSPD' A
#
# COMPACT_ATOMS: atom_id res chain seq x y z
N ALA A 1 5.04 4.81 6.58
CA ALA A 1 4.91 4.15 5.26
C ALA A 1 5.73 4.85 4.18
N GLU A 2 5.61 6.17 4.01
CA GLU A 2 6.30 6.94 2.96
C GLU A 2 7.82 6.77 2.99
N ALA A 3 8.42 6.75 4.19
CA ALA A 3 9.85 6.54 4.38
C ALA A 3 10.35 5.20 3.82
N ALA A 4 9.49 4.18 3.72
CA ALA A 4 9.86 2.88 3.13
C ALA A 4 9.93 2.94 1.59
N ILE A 5 9.36 3.98 0.97
CA ILE A 5 9.34 4.17 -0.48
C ILE A 5 10.45 5.14 -0.92
N VAL A 6 10.73 6.20 -0.15
CA VAL A 6 11.68 7.24 -0.53
C VAL A 6 13.09 6.65 -0.73
N GLY A 7 13.60 6.77 -1.96
CA GLY A 7 14.93 6.28 -2.34
C GLY A 7 15.03 4.76 -2.55
N ALA A 8 13.94 4.02 -2.34
CA ALA A 8 13.90 2.58 -2.60
C ALA A 8 13.65 2.29 -4.10
N PRO A 9 14.20 1.21 -4.66
CA PRO A 9 13.87 0.77 -6.02
C PRO A 9 12.37 0.43 -6.12
N VAL A 10 11.68 0.94 -7.14
CA VAL A 10 10.24 0.66 -7.32
C VAL A 10 10.05 -0.78 -7.78
N GLY A 11 9.21 -1.55 -7.08
CA GLY A 11 8.96 -2.96 -7.38
C GLY A 11 8.32 -3.70 -6.21
N GLU A 12 8.24 -5.02 -6.30
CA GLU A 12 7.50 -5.87 -5.35
C GLU A 12 8.01 -5.75 -3.90
N ALA A 13 9.32 -5.73 -3.70
CA ALA A 13 9.90 -5.60 -2.35
C ALA A 13 9.51 -4.27 -1.68
N THR A 14 9.54 -3.16 -2.42
CA THR A 14 9.14 -1.84 -1.91
C THR A 14 7.62 -1.77 -1.69
N ALA A 15 6.84 -2.44 -2.55
CA ALA A 15 5.39 -2.53 -2.40
C ALA A 15 5.00 -3.25 -1.10
N ASP A 16 5.64 -4.38 -0.80
CA ASP A 16 5.40 -5.16 0.42
C ASP A 16 5.88 -4.40 1.67
N ALA A 17 7.06 -3.78 1.63
CA ALA A 17 7.59 -2.99 2.74
C ALA A 17 6.69 -1.77 3.06
N ALA A 18 6.23 -1.06 2.03
CA ALA A 18 5.32 0.08 2.20
C ALA A 18 3.95 -0.35 2.76
N ALA A 19 3.39 -1.46 2.27
CA ALA A 19 2.12 -2.00 2.75
C ALA A 19 2.22 -2.41 4.24
N ALA A 20 3.28 -3.10 4.63
CA ALA A 20 3.51 -3.51 6.02
C ALA A 20 3.71 -2.31 6.94
N ALA A 21 4.51 -1.32 6.53
CA ALA A 21 4.73 -0.09 7.30
C ALA A 21 3.41 0.69 7.49
N LEU A 22 2.57 0.78 6.46
CA LEU A 22 1.28 1.45 6.57
C LEU A 22 0.31 0.70 7.48
N ALA A 23 0.29 -0.63 7.42
CA ALA A 23 -0.55 -1.44 8.31
C ALA A 23 -0.17 -1.25 9.80
N ALA A 24 1.12 -1.05 10.10
CA ALA A 24 1.60 -0.82 11.46
C ALA A 24 1.24 0.58 12.01
N GLU A 25 1.05 1.56 11.13
CA GLU A 25 0.77 2.97 11.49
C GLU A 25 -0.73 3.27 11.65
N LEU A 26 -1.61 2.35 11.23
CA LEU A 26 -3.05 2.56 11.20
C LEU A 26 -3.79 1.77 12.29
N THR A 27 -4.82 2.39 12.86
CA THR A 27 -5.79 1.72 13.74
C THR A 27 -7.21 2.05 13.26
N PRO A 28 -7.72 1.36 12.22
CA PRO A 28 -9.00 1.69 11.61
C PRO A 28 -10.18 1.42 12.53
N ILE A 29 -11.26 2.17 12.37
CA ILE A 29 -12.53 1.89 13.04
C ILE A 29 -13.31 0.75 12.37
N THR A 30 -14.19 0.12 13.14
CA THR A 30 -15.27 -0.72 12.61
C THR A 30 -16.56 0.07 12.63
N ASP A 31 -17.27 0.10 11.50
CA ASP A 31 -18.59 0.75 11.37
C ASP A 31 -19.48 -0.02 10.38
N VAL A 32 -20.67 0.53 10.09
CA VAL A 32 -21.65 -0.06 9.15
C VAL A 32 -21.14 -0.21 7.72
N ARG A 33 -20.04 0.44 7.35
CA ARG A 33 -19.46 0.39 6.00
C ARG A 33 -18.38 -0.68 5.90
N SER A 34 -17.63 -0.95 6.97
CA SER A 34 -16.56 -1.94 6.97
C SER A 34 -16.00 -2.25 8.36
N THR A 35 -15.32 -3.38 8.48
CA THR A 35 -14.58 -3.79 9.67
C THR A 35 -13.14 -3.28 9.66
N ALA A 36 -12.57 -3.06 10.84
CA ALA A 36 -11.17 -2.64 10.97
C ALA A 36 -10.18 -3.58 10.27
N PRO A 37 -10.28 -4.93 10.39
CA PRO A 37 -9.39 -5.85 9.67
C PRO A 37 -9.52 -5.75 8.15
N TYR A 38 -10.75 -5.58 7.64
CA TYR A 38 -10.97 -5.43 6.20
C TYR A 38 -10.35 -4.12 5.70
N ARG A 39 -10.56 -3.00 6.39
CA ARG A 39 -9.94 -1.71 6.05
C ARG A 39 -8.42 -1.82 6.01
N LEU A 40 -7.81 -2.51 6.99
CA LEU A 40 -6.37 -2.72 7.04
C LEU A 40 -5.87 -3.55 5.86
N ALA A 41 -6.59 -4.61 5.49
CA ALA A 41 -6.27 -5.42 4.32
C ALA A 41 -6.40 -4.62 3.02
N THR A 42 -7.48 -3.84 2.86
CA THR A 42 -7.68 -2.98 1.69
C THR A 42 -6.55 -1.98 1.52
N VAL A 43 -6.16 -1.28 2.60
CA VAL A 43 -5.09 -0.28 2.54
C VAL A 43 -3.76 -0.90 2.09
N GLN A 44 -3.41 -2.09 2.61
CA GLN A 44 -2.22 -2.82 2.17
C GLN A 44 -2.26 -3.12 0.66
N GLN A 45 -3.38 -3.62 0.15
CA GLN A 45 -3.53 -3.93 -1.28
C GLN A 45 -3.48 -2.69 -2.17
N VAL A 46 -4.09 -1.58 -1.73
CA VAL A 46 -4.07 -0.31 -2.47
C VAL A 46 -2.65 0.20 -2.63
N VAL A 47 -1.86 0.28 -1.55
CA VAL A 47 -0.48 0.75 -1.62
C VAL A 47 0.40 -0.19 -2.46
N ARG A 48 0.24 -1.50 -2.27
CA ARG A 48 0.99 -2.48 -3.06
C ARG A 48 0.74 -2.30 -4.55
N ARG A 49 -0.53 -2.13 -4.94
CA ARG A 49 -0.94 -1.86 -6.33
C ARG A 49 -0.31 -0.59 -6.87
N PHE A 50 -0.37 0.53 -6.12
CA PHE A 50 0.20 1.80 -6.57
C PHE A 50 1.71 1.72 -6.83
N VAL A 51 2.47 1.06 -5.95
CA VAL A 51 3.92 0.90 -6.14
C VAL A 51 4.22 0.04 -7.36
N LEU A 52 3.47 -1.05 -7.57
CA LEU A 52 3.64 -1.93 -8.74
C LEU A 52 3.23 -1.25 -10.05
N GLU A 53 2.15 -0.47 -10.05
CA GLU A 53 1.74 0.33 -11.21
C GLU A 53 2.82 1.36 -11.58
N ALA A 54 3.45 1.99 -10.59
CA ALA A 54 4.58 2.91 -10.83
C ALA A 54 5.84 2.21 -11.35
N SER A 55 6.01 0.90 -11.13
CA SER A 55 7.11 0.11 -11.69
C SER A 55 6.88 -0.33 -13.14
N SER A 56 5.62 -0.28 -13.59
CA SER A 56 5.28 -0.63 -14.97
C SER A 56 5.42 0.61 -15.85
N PRO A 57 6.16 0.57 -16.96
CA PRO A 57 6.11 1.64 -17.95
C PRO A 57 4.71 1.62 -18.55
N SER A 58 3.82 2.49 -18.08
CA SER A 58 2.55 2.71 -18.77
C SER A 58 2.88 3.24 -20.17
N SER A 59 2.66 2.42 -21.21
CA SER A 59 2.59 2.95 -22.57
C SER A 59 1.52 4.06 -22.58
N PRO A 60 1.84 5.27 -23.05
CA PRO A 60 0.83 6.32 -23.18
C PRO A 60 -0.16 5.90 -24.27
N ASP A 61 -1.47 6.02 -23.98
CA ASP A 61 -2.51 6.18 -24.99
C ASP A 61 -2.41 7.58 -25.62
#